data_AF-A0A1I4DR51-F1
#
_entry.id   AF-A0A1I4DR51-F1
#
_cell.length_a   1.000
_cell.length_b   1.000
_cell.length_c   1.000
_cell.angle_alpha   90.00
_cell.angle_beta   90.00
_cell.angle_gamma   90.00
#
_symmetry.space_group_name_H-M   'P 1'
#
loop_
_entity.id
_entity.type
_entity.pdbx_description
1 polymer ?
#
loop_
_entity_poly.entity_id
_entity_poly.type
_entity_poly.pdbx_seq_one_letter_code
_entity_poly.pdbx_strand_id
1 'polypeptide(L)' 'MARLWRDTGGDARLIHLPEIGIKGNNHFPFSDLNNVEIADLVSKFLAEKELD' A
#
# COMPACT_ATOMS: atom_id res chain seq x y z
N MET A 1 13.61 -2.72 -3.55
CA MET A 1 13.45 -4.08 -3.00
C MET A 1 12.31 -4.87 -3.63
N ALA A 2 11.08 -4.35 -3.74
CA ALA A 2 9.94 -5.10 -4.32
C ALA A 2 10.25 -5.85 -5.63
N ARG A 3 11.02 -5.23 -6.55
CA ARG A 3 11.50 -5.89 -7.78
C ARG A 3 12.27 -7.19 -7.51
N LEU A 4 13.26 -7.17 -6.62
CA LEU A 4 14.09 -8.34 -6.30
C LEU A 4 13.24 -9.51 -5.79
N TRP A 5 12.25 -9.23 -4.94
CA TRP A 5 11.34 -10.26 -4.43
C TRP A 5 10.49 -10.89 -5.54
N ARG A 6 10.00 -10.08 -6.49
CA ARG A 6 9.24 -10.60 -7.63
C ARG A 6 10.10 -11.44 -8.57
N ASP A 7 11.34 -11.02 -8.81
CA ASP A 7 12.26 -11.71 -9.72
C ASP A 7 12.62 -13.12 -9.21
N THR A 8 12.46 -13.39 -7.91
CA THR A 8 12.65 -14.71 -7.28
C THR A 8 11.35 -15.44 -6.95
N GLY A 9 10.22 -15.06 -7.56
CA GLY A 9 8.94 -15.75 -7.41
C GLY A 9 8.08 -15.31 -6.22
N GLY A 10 8.46 -14.25 -5.51
CA GLY A 10 7.65 -13.63 -4.47
C GLY A 10 6.54 -12.72 -5.02
N ASP A 11 5.55 -12.43 -4.19
CA ASP A 11 4.44 -11.54 -4.51
C ASP A 11 4.54 -10.25 -3.67
N ALA A 12 5.03 -9.18 -4.29
CA ALA A 12 5.32 -7.92 -3.62
C ALA A 12 4.87 -6.71 -4.44
N ARG A 13 4.26 -5.74 -3.75
CA ARG A 13 3.81 -4.46 -4.33
C ARG A 13 4.46 -3.29 -3.59
N LEU A 14 4.96 -2.32 -4.34
CA LEU A 14 5.40 -1.02 -3.84
C LEU A 14 4.44 0.04 -4.38
N ILE A 15 3.85 0.84 -3.51
CA ILE A 15 2.95 1.94 -3.88
C ILE A 15 3.60 3.24 -3.45
N HIS A 16 3.79 4.16 -4.40
CA HIS A 16 4.15 5.53 -4.12
C HIS A 16 2.87 6.38 -4.12
N LEU A 17 2.38 6.75 -2.94
CA LEU A 17 1.06 7.39 -2.75
C LEU A 17 0.79 8.58 -3.70
N PRO A 18 1.75 9.51 -3.94
CA PRO A 18 1.51 10.63 -4.83
C PRO A 18 1.23 10.24 -6.28
N GLU A 19 1.74 9.10 -6.76
CA GLU A 19 1.50 8.59 -8.13
C GLU A 19 0.06 8.11 -8.32
N ILE A 20 -0.63 7.75 -7.25
CA ILE A 20 -2.05 7.32 -7.26
C ILE A 20 -2.99 8.42 -6.76
N GLY A 21 -2.52 9.67 -6.67
CA GLY A 21 -3.35 10.83 -6.29
C GLY A 21 -3.43 11.11 -4.79
N ILE A 22 -2.90 10.23 -3.94
CA ILE A 22 -2.88 10.40 -2.49
C ILE A 22 -1.64 11.20 -2.08
N LYS A 23 -1.84 12.39 -1.51
CA LYS A 23 -0.75 13.34 -1.24
C LYS A 23 -0.83 13.88 0.19
N GLY A 24 0.32 14.35 0.69
CA GLY A 24 0.41 15.01 2.00
C GLY A 24 0.60 14.07 3.19
N ASN A 25 0.70 12.76 2.95
CA ASN A 25 1.02 11.81 4.01
C ASN A 25 2.44 12.03 4.56
N ASN A 26 2.58 11.87 5.87
CA ASN A 26 3.89 11.83 6.53
C ASN A 26 4.37 10.38 6.70
N HIS A 27 5.33 10.16 7.61
CA HIS A 27 5.87 8.83 7.89
C HIS A 27 4.87 7.85 8.53
N PHE A 28 3.81 8.37 9.17
CA PHE A 28 2.77 7.66 9.89
C PHE A 28 1.41 7.78 9.18
N PRO A 29 1.24 7.21 7.98
CA PRO A 29 0.04 7.37 7.16
C PRO A 29 -1.22 6.78 7.82
N PHE A 30 -1.08 5.85 8.77
CA PHE A 30 -2.21 5.30 9.53
C PHE A 30 -2.83 6.27 10.55
N SER A 31 -2.13 7.36 10.89
CA SER A 31 -2.60 8.40 11.81
C SER A 31 -2.83 9.77 11.14
N ASP A 32 -2.60 9.87 9.83
CA ASP A 32 -2.84 11.09 9.08
C ASP A 32 -4.34 11.40 8.93
N LEU A 33 -4.67 12.63 8.52
CA LEU A 33 -6.06 13.07 8.35
C LEU A 33 -6.83 12.25 7.28
N ASN A 34 -6.11 11.67 6.32
CA ASN A 34 -6.67 10.79 5.29
C ASN A 34 -6.42 9.30 5.59
N ASN A 35 -6.21 8.92 6.86
CA ASN A 35 -5.91 7.54 7.22
C ASN A 35 -6.95 6.51 6.78
N VAL A 36 -8.23 6.89 6.64
CA VAL A 36 -9.28 6.00 6.11
C VAL A 36 -9.02 5.64 4.65
N GLU A 37 -8.57 6.59 3.83
CA GLU A 37 -8.18 6.33 2.44
C GLU A 37 -6.98 5.37 2.34
N ILE A 38 -6.04 5.48 3.30
CA ILE A 38 -4.92 4.55 3.44
C ILE A 38 -5.41 3.16 3.88
N ALA A 39 -6.36 3.11 4.81
CA ALA A 39 -6.97 1.86 5.26
C ALA A 39 -7.66 1.14 4.10
N ASP A 40 -8.39 1.85 3.24
CA ASP A 40 -9.04 1.27 2.06
C ASP A 40 -8.04 0.61 1.09
N LEU A 41 -6.85 1.20 0.90
CA LEU A 41 -5.79 0.59 0.09
C LEU A 41 -5.26 -0.71 0.69
N VAL A 42 -5.11 -0.75 2.02
CA VAL A 42 -4.65 -1.94 2.74
C VAL A 42 -5.74 -3.01 2.74
N SER A 43 -7.00 -2.65 3.01
CA SER A 43 -8.13 -3.59 2.96
C SER A 43 -8.29 -4.21 1.56
N LYS A 44 -8.19 -3.40 0.50
CA LYS A 44 -8.21 -3.92 -0.88
C LYS A 44 -7.06 -4.90 -1.14
N PHE A 45 -5.85 -4.59 -0.65
CA PHE A 45 -4.72 -5.51 -0.76
C PHE A 45 -4.99 -6.83 -0.05
N LEU A 46 -5.55 -6.81 1.16
CA LEU A 46 -5.83 -8.03 1.93
C LEU A 46 -6.89 -8.89 1.25
N ALA A 47 -7.98 -8.29 0.77
CA ALA A 47 -9.02 -8.99 0.01
C ALA A 47 -8.46 -9.62 -1.28
N GLU A 48 -7.62 -8.91 -2.04
CA GLU A 48 -6.93 -9.43 -3.23
C GLU A 48 -6.01 -10.62 -2.92
N LYS A 49 -5.61 -10.79 -1.66
CA LYS A 49 -4.74 -11.88 -1.18
C LYS A 49 -5.49 -12.95 -0.37
N GLU A 50 -6.81 -12.83 -0.24
CA GLU A 50 -7.63 -13.73 0.58
C GLU A 50 -7.15 -13.78 2.05
N LEU A 51 -6.84 -12.60 2.61
CA LEU A 51 -6.30 -12.44 3.97
C LEU A 51 -7.24 -11.69 4.93
N ASP A 52 -8.51 -11.52 4.55
CA ASP A 52 -9.55 -10.81 5.31
C ASP A 52 -10.69 -11.72 5.81
#